data_AF-A0A918R824-F1
#
_entry.id   AF-A0A918R824-F1
#
_cell.length_a   1.000
_cell.length_b   1.000
_cell.length_c   1.000
_cell.angle_alpha   90.00
_cell.angle_beta   90.00
_cell.angle_gamma   90.00
#
_symmetry.space_group_name_H-M   'P 1'
#
loop_
_entity.id
_entity.type
_entity.pdbx_description
1 polymer ?
#
loop_
_entity_poly.entity_id
_entity_poly.type
_entity_poly.pdbx_seq_one_letter_code
_entity_poly.pdbx_strand_id
1 'polypeptide(L)'
;MPTILSLADIESPNYLYGQAFLGEYKIEKKRNYIQSAADRFDKFTDVIRALRSKGFKYIRNYTPEQGYYLPVSYREHIPSMSELLELHKKEN
;
A
#
# COMPACT_ATOMS: atom_id res chain seq x y z
N MET A 1 0.18 17.55 4.90
CA MET A 1 0.54 16.92 3.60
C MET A 1 1.41 17.91 2.82
N PRO A 2 2.66 17.58 2.44
CA PRO A 2 3.62 18.57 1.92
C PRO A 2 3.16 19.34 0.68
N THR A 3 2.50 18.70 -0.29
CA THR A 3 2.01 19.41 -1.48
C THR A 3 0.95 20.47 -1.16
N ILE A 4 0.03 20.19 -0.23
CA ILE A 4 -1.01 21.15 0.15
C ILE A 4 -0.40 22.35 0.88
N LEU A 5 0.56 22.11 1.77
CA LEU A 5 1.29 23.18 2.46
C LEU A 5 2.04 24.06 1.47
N SER A 6 2.73 23.43 0.52
CA SER A 6 3.46 24.12 -0.55
C SER A 6 2.56 24.98 -1.45
N LEU A 7 1.34 24.53 -1.73
CA LEU A 7 0.34 25.30 -2.50
C LEU A 7 -0.25 26.47 -1.71
N ALA A 8 -0.16 26.45 -0.39
CA ALA A 8 -0.60 27.51 0.50
C ALA A 8 0.57 28.42 0.93
N ASP A 9 1.72 28.32 0.26
CA ASP A 9 2.96 29.04 0.59
C ASP A 9 3.43 28.81 2.04
N ILE A 10 3.23 27.59 2.55
CA ILE A 10 3.70 27.14 3.87
C ILE A 10 4.78 26.07 3.70
N GLU A 11 5.94 26.29 4.32
CA GLU A 11 7.01 25.29 4.36
C GLU A 11 6.59 24.06 5.18
N SER A 12 6.91 22.87 4.66
CA SER A 12 6.57 21.61 5.33
C SER A 12 7.50 21.33 6.51
N PRO A 13 6.99 20.91 7.69
CA PRO A 13 7.84 20.49 8.80
C PRO A 13 8.79 19.33 8.47
N ASN A 14 9.97 19.33 9.09
CA ASN A 14 11.06 18.36 8.83
C ASN A 14 10.72 16.90 9.17
N TYR A 15 9.70 16.65 10.01
CA TYR A 15 9.28 15.29 10.37
C TYR A 15 8.36 14.63 9.32
N LEU A 16 7.90 15.38 8.31
CA LEU A 16 7.08 14.82 7.23
C LEU A 16 7.97 14.23 6.14
N TYR A 17 7.88 12.92 5.92
CA TYR A 17 8.63 12.20 4.87
C TYR A 17 8.12 12.45 3.44
N GLY A 18 7.00 13.16 3.28
CA GLY A 18 6.43 13.54 1.99
C GLY A 18 7.31 14.59 1.28
N GLN A 19 7.12 14.75 -0.03
CA GLN A 19 7.84 15.76 -0.82
C GLN A 19 6.78 16.43 -1.69
N ALA A 20 6.73 17.75 -1.66
CA ALA A 20 5.82 18.51 -2.49
C ALA A 20 6.22 18.37 -3.96
N PHE A 21 5.24 18.13 -4.81
CA PHE A 21 5.43 18.06 -6.27
C PHE A 21 4.80 19.26 -7.01
N LEU A 22 4.14 20.16 -6.27
CA LEU A 22 3.53 21.41 -6.73
C LEU A 22 3.71 22.50 -5.67
N GLY A 23 3.47 23.76 -6.06
CA GLY A 23 3.58 24.94 -5.19
C GLY A 23 5.01 25.46 -5.08
N GLU A 24 5.20 26.49 -4.24
CA GLU A 24 6.47 27.20 -4.11
C GLU A 24 7.58 26.32 -3.53
N TYR A 25 7.24 25.48 -2.55
CA TYR A 25 8.17 24.58 -1.88
C TYR A 25 8.29 23.22 -2.58
N LYS A 26 8.04 23.15 -3.90
CA LYS A 26 8.18 21.91 -4.67
C LYS A 26 9.62 21.41 -4.71
N ILE A 27 9.80 20.09 -4.71
CA ILE A 27 11.11 19.46 -4.80
C ILE A 27 11.34 18.95 -6.21
N GLU A 28 12.34 19.52 -6.89
CA GLU A 28 12.71 19.17 -8.27
C GLU A 28 13.32 17.76 -8.36
N LYS A 29 14.05 17.34 -7.32
CA LYS A 29 14.69 16.03 -7.28
C LYS A 29 13.66 14.94 -7.04
N LYS A 30 13.31 14.20 -8.10
CA LYS A 30 12.44 13.03 -8.02
C LYS A 30 13.03 11.95 -7.11
N ARG A 31 12.17 11.26 -6.35
CA ARG A 31 12.57 10.11 -5.54
C ARG A 31 13.05 8.96 -6.42
N ASN A 32 14.13 8.32 -5.98
CA ASN A 32 14.60 7.07 -6.58
C ASN A 32 13.80 5.86 -6.12
N TYR A 33 13.23 5.93 -4.91
CA TYR A 33 12.47 4.84 -4.30
C TYR A 33 11.21 5.33 -3.60
N ILE A 34 10.19 4.48 -3.54
CA ILE A 34 8.96 4.67 -2.76
C ILE A 34 8.86 3.53 -1.75
N GLN A 35 8.52 3.86 -0.52
CA GLN A 35 8.26 2.90 0.56
C GLN A 35 6.75 2.76 0.76
N SER A 36 6.29 1.54 1.03
CA SER A 36 4.89 1.27 1.38
C SER A 36 4.81 0.20 2.46
N ALA A 37 3.79 0.30 3.31
CA ALA A 37 3.50 -0.66 4.36
C ALA A 37 2.02 -1.05 4.32
N ALA A 38 1.74 -2.31 4.65
CA ALA A 38 0.41 -2.80 4.96
C ALA A 38 0.49 -3.61 6.27
N ASP A 39 -0.44 -3.35 7.17
CA ASP A 39 -0.46 -3.92 8.53
C ASP A 39 -1.79 -4.61 8.90
N ARG A 40 -2.91 -4.13 8.33
CA ARG A 40 -4.24 -4.65 8.66
C ARG A 40 -5.15 -4.56 7.45
N PHE A 41 -5.87 -5.65 7.19
CA PHE A 41 -6.92 -5.70 6.20
C PHE A 41 -8.21 -6.22 6.86
N ASP A 42 -9.13 -5.29 7.14
CA ASP A 42 -10.33 -5.54 7.96
C ASP A 42 -9.97 -6.15 9.34
N LYS A 43 -10.56 -7.28 9.72
CA LYS A 43 -10.28 -8.02 10.96
C LYS A 43 -8.96 -8.80 10.95
N PHE A 44 -8.27 -8.87 9.80
CA PHE A 44 -7.04 -9.65 9.66
C PHE A 44 -5.82 -8.75 9.76
N THR A 45 -4.85 -9.19 10.53
CA THR A 45 -3.52 -8.60 10.55
C THR A 45 -2.68 -9.24 9.47
N ASP A 46 -1.94 -8.42 8.73
CA ASP A 46 -0.96 -8.83 7.74
C ASP A 46 0.24 -7.91 7.92
N VAL A 47 1.48 -8.34 7.70
CA VAL A 47 2.63 -7.43 7.85
C VAL A 47 3.47 -7.51 6.60
N ILE A 48 3.30 -6.50 5.75
CA ILE A 48 4.01 -6.39 4.49
C ILE A 48 4.72 -5.04 4.42
N ARG A 49 5.97 -5.07 3.99
CA ARG A 49 6.74 -3.87 3.65
C ARG A 49 7.21 -3.99 2.21
N ALA A 50 7.22 -2.89 1.49
CA ALA A 50 7.74 -2.87 0.14
C ALA A 50 8.56 -1.62 -0.15
N LEU A 51 9.56 -1.81 -1.00
CA LEU A 51 10.39 -0.77 -1.59
C LEU A 51 10.25 -0.88 -3.11
N ARG A 52 9.84 0.21 -3.75
CA ARG A 52 9.66 0.28 -5.20
C ARG A 52 10.69 1.23 -5.81
N SER A 53 11.44 0.74 -6.79
CA SER A 53 12.26 1.54 -7.71
C SER A 53 11.51 1.71 -9.05
N LYS A 54 12.15 2.29 -10.07
CA LYS A 54 11.55 2.45 -11.40
C LYS A 54 11.21 1.11 -12.07
N GLY A 55 12.10 0.11 -11.96
CA GLY A 55 11.97 -1.18 -12.66
C GLY A 55 11.49 -2.34 -11.79
N PHE A 56 11.58 -2.22 -10.46
CA PHE A 56 11.36 -3.34 -9.55
C PHE A 56 10.57 -2.92 -8.32
N LYS A 57 9.81 -3.86 -7.76
CA LYS A 57 9.17 -3.74 -6.45
C LYS A 57 9.62 -4.91 -5.59
N TYR A 58 10.41 -4.62 -4.57
CA TYR A 58 10.74 -5.60 -3.53
C TYR A 58 9.61 -5.61 -2.50
N ILE A 59 9.10 -6.79 -2.17
CA ILE A 59 8.05 -7.01 -1.19
C ILE A 59 8.58 -8.02 -0.18
N ARG A 60 8.51 -7.66 1.10
CA ARG A 60 8.80 -8.55 2.22
C ARG A 60 7.49 -8.86 2.95
N ASN A 61 7.05 -10.11 2.82
CA ASN A 61 5.99 -10.68 3.62
C ASN A 61 6.60 -11.22 4.93
N TYR A 62 6.11 -10.76 6.07
CA TYR A 62 6.59 -11.19 7.39
C TYR A 62 5.83 -12.42 7.92
N THR A 63 4.76 -12.83 7.26
CA THR A 63 3.98 -14.04 7.54
C THR A 63 3.92 -14.94 6.30
N PRO A 64 5.07 -15.49 5.84
CA PRO A 64 5.13 -16.26 4.59
C PRO A 64 4.36 -17.59 4.65
N GLU A 65 4.19 -18.16 5.84
CA GLU A 65 3.40 -19.39 6.06
C GLU A 65 1.89 -19.15 5.91
N GLN A 66 1.45 -17.90 5.93
CA GLN A 66 0.05 -17.54 5.74
C GLN A 66 -0.21 -17.27 4.26
N GLY A 67 -1.19 -17.99 3.70
CA GLY A 67 -1.65 -17.73 2.34
C GLY A 67 -2.14 -16.29 2.16
N TYR A 68 -1.93 -15.73 0.96
CA TYR A 68 -2.31 -14.35 0.66
C TYR A 68 -3.83 -14.12 0.64
N TYR A 69 -4.61 -15.20 0.53
CA TYR A 69 -6.06 -15.14 0.69
C TYR A 69 -6.42 -14.94 2.17
N LEU A 70 -7.12 -13.83 2.45
CA LEU A 70 -7.70 -13.55 3.77
C LEU A 70 -9.24 -13.69 3.70
N PRO A 71 -9.89 -14.40 4.63
CA PRO A 71 -11.35 -14.62 4.64
C PRO A 71 -12.13 -13.39 5.15
N VAL A 72 -12.02 -12.31 4.38
CA VAL A 72 -12.63 -11.00 4.64
C VAL A 72 -14.08 -11.05 4.25
N SER A 73 -14.98 -10.83 5.22
CA SER A 73 -16.43 -11.00 5.04
C SER A 73 -16.95 -10.18 3.88
N TYR A 74 -16.59 -8.90 3.79
CA TYR A 74 -16.97 -8.03 2.67
C TYR A 74 -16.58 -8.63 1.31
N ARG A 75 -15.36 -9.17 1.20
CA ARG A 75 -14.86 -9.74 -0.06
C ARG A 75 -15.57 -11.03 -0.43
N GLU A 76 -15.93 -11.85 0.55
CA GLU A 76 -16.64 -13.12 0.32
C GLU A 76 -18.06 -12.93 -0.22
N HIS A 77 -18.68 -11.76 0.02
CA HIS A 77 -19.97 -11.39 -0.55
C HIS A 77 -19.87 -10.85 -1.99
N ILE A 78 -18.66 -10.63 -2.52
CA ILE A 78 -18.48 -10.22 -3.92
C ILE A 78 -18.70 -11.46 -4.80
N PRO A 79 -19.60 -11.41 -5.81
CA PRO A 79 -19.97 -12.58 -6.60
C PRO A 79 -18.79 -13.36 -7.20
N SER A 80 -17.76 -12.66 -7.67
CA SER A 80 -16.56 -13.29 -8.22
C SER A 80 -15.76 -14.08 -7.17
N MET A 81 -15.74 -13.63 -5.92
CA MET A 81 -15.07 -14.33 -4.84
C MET A 81 -15.85 -15.58 -4.43
N SER A 82 -17.18 -15.50 -4.39
CA SER A 82 -18.04 -16.65 -4.08
C SER A 82 -17.80 -17.78 -5.07
N GLU A 83 -17.76 -17.49 -6.38
CA GLU A 83 -17.45 -18.47 -7.43
C GLU A 83 -16.06 -19.11 -7.24
N LEU A 84 -15.03 -18.29 -6.99
CA LEU A 84 -13.66 -18.78 -6.75
C LEU A 84 -13.59 -19.74 -5.55
N LEU A 85 -14.35 -19.47 -4.48
CA LEU A 85 -14.40 -20.33 -3.30
C LEU A 85 -15.16 -21.63 -3.58
N GLU A 86 -16.20 -21.62 -4.41
CA GLU A 86 -16.88 -22.84 -4.84
C GLU A 86 -15.99 -23.73 -5.70
N LEU A 87 -15.26 -23.15 -6.65
CA LEU A 87 -14.30 -23.89 -7.48
C LEU A 87 -13.19 -24.53 -6.64
N HIS A 88 -12.63 -23.78 -5.68
CA HIS A 88 -11.61 -24.31 -4.78
C HIS A 88 -12.09 -25.49 -3.92
N LYS A 89 -13.37 -25.49 -3.52
CA LYS A 89 -13.98 -26.62 -2.79
C LYS A 89 -14.19 -27.87 -3.64
N LYS A 90 -14.29 -27.74 -4.97
CA LYS A 90 -14.49 -28.88 -5.89
C LYS A 90 -13.16 -29.56 -6.26
N GLU A 91 -12.04 -28.85 -6.16
CA GLU A 91 -10.70 -29.36 -6.48
C GLU A 91 -10.03 -30.11 -5.31
N ASN A 92 -10.57 -29.99 -4.10
CA ASN A 92 -10.13 -30.72 -2.90
C ASN A 92 -11.13 -31.80 -2.50
#